data_AF-A0A2R6C1X1-F1
#
_entry.id   AF-A0A2R6C1X1-F1
#
_cell.length_a   1.000
_cell.length_b   1.000
_cell.length_c   1.000
_cell.angle_alpha   90.00
_cell.angle_beta   90.00
_cell.angle_gamma   90.00
#
_symmetry.space_group_name_H-M   'P 1'
#
loop_
_entity.id
_entity.type
_entity.pdbx_description
1 polymer ?
#
loop_
_entity_poly.entity_id
_entity_poly.type
_entity_poly.pdbx_seq_one_letter_code
_entity_poly.pdbx_strand_id
1 'polypeptide(L)'
;FLTAILLISSKARSEEERDAFLSHVINISKVEDKLHTFFLKRWGIRLEEQEMSPVNKAYTTFLLSVAYSGSYPEALSTILPCYWVYMHIGKLLYKKGSPVEEYNRWTSTYGGKEYEKGVKWLIGLVDNIEASRLEETKITENFRLATIYEYLFWDSAFRRETFPFRVKI
;
A
#
# COMPACT_ATOMS: atom_id res chain seq x y z
N PHE A 1 -3.11 1.52 6.24
CA PHE A 1 -3.31 1.80 4.80
C PHE A 1 -4.75 2.24 4.50
N LEU A 2 -5.77 1.45 4.82
CA LEU A 2 -7.20 1.79 4.58
C LEU A 2 -7.61 3.18 5.06
N THR A 3 -7.19 3.59 6.26
CA THR A 3 -7.45 4.93 6.79
C THR A 3 -6.90 6.05 5.91
N ALA A 4 -5.71 5.88 5.32
CA ALA A 4 -5.14 6.87 4.41
C ALA A 4 -5.98 6.98 3.11
N ILE A 5 -6.46 5.85 2.58
CA ILE A 5 -7.35 5.83 1.41
C ILE A 5 -8.68 6.53 1.72
N LEU A 6 -9.26 6.33 2.92
CA LEU A 6 -10.48 7.02 3.32
C LEU A 6 -10.28 8.54 3.41
N LEU A 7 -9.14 8.99 3.94
CA LEU A 7 -8.79 10.41 3.95
C LEU A 7 -8.64 10.95 2.52
N ILE A 8 -8.00 10.20 1.62
CA ILE A 8 -7.89 10.57 0.19
C ILE A 8 -9.27 10.66 -0.47
N SER A 9 -10.15 9.68 -0.22
CA SER A 9 -11.52 9.66 -0.73
C SER A 9 -12.30 10.92 -0.35
N SER A 10 -12.14 11.40 0.89
CA SER A 10 -12.78 12.66 1.34
C SER A 10 -12.31 13.91 0.58
N LYS A 11 -11.16 13.84 -0.11
CA LYS A 11 -10.56 14.91 -0.90
C LYS A 11 -10.74 14.72 -2.41
N ALA A 12 -11.45 13.68 -2.84
CA ALA A 12 -11.65 13.35 -4.25
C ALA A 12 -12.35 14.49 -5.02
N ARG A 13 -11.98 14.66 -6.29
CA ARG A 13 -12.44 15.79 -7.12
C ARG A 13 -13.82 15.56 -7.73
N SER A 14 -14.27 14.31 -7.79
CA SER A 14 -15.58 13.92 -8.30
C SER A 14 -16.22 12.83 -7.44
N GLU A 15 -17.53 12.65 -7.58
CA GLU A 15 -18.25 11.54 -6.94
C GLU A 15 -17.77 10.19 -7.47
N GLU A 16 -17.47 10.10 -8.77
CA GLU A 16 -16.93 8.88 -9.39
C GLU A 16 -15.59 8.46 -8.78
N GLU A 17 -14.66 9.40 -8.57
CA GLU A 17 -13.38 9.12 -7.90
C GLU A 17 -13.61 8.68 -6.45
N ARG A 18 -14.52 9.37 -5.74
CA ARG A 18 -14.85 9.04 -4.34
C ARG A 18 -15.38 7.61 -4.22
N ASP A 19 -16.34 7.25 -5.07
CA ASP A 19 -16.97 5.92 -5.10
C ASP A 19 -15.98 4.84 -5.50
N ALA A 20 -15.05 5.14 -6.42
CA ALA A 20 -13.95 4.25 -6.76
C ALA A 20 -13.04 3.99 -5.55
N PHE A 21 -12.64 5.03 -4.80
CA PHE A 21 -11.85 4.85 -3.57
C PHE A 21 -12.59 4.05 -2.49
N LEU A 22 -13.87 4.31 -2.28
CA LEU A 22 -14.68 3.53 -1.33
C LEU A 22 -14.76 2.06 -1.76
N SER A 23 -14.95 1.81 -3.05
CA SER A 23 -14.90 0.46 -3.62
C SER A 23 -13.54 -0.21 -3.40
N HIS A 24 -12.44 0.53 -3.56
CA HIS A 24 -11.10 0.04 -3.25
C HIS A 24 -10.93 -0.33 -1.78
N VAL A 25 -11.42 0.50 -0.85
CA VAL A 25 -11.38 0.20 0.60
C VAL A 25 -12.13 -1.09 0.90
N ILE A 26 -13.35 -1.25 0.37
CA ILE A 26 -14.17 -2.45 0.56
C ILE A 26 -13.46 -3.69 -0.01
N ASN A 27 -12.88 -3.55 -1.21
CA ASN A 27 -12.20 -4.67 -1.87
C ASN A 27 -10.92 -5.06 -1.13
N ILE A 28 -10.11 -4.09 -0.71
CA ILE A 28 -8.89 -4.35 0.07
C ILE A 28 -9.25 -5.01 1.39
N SER A 29 -10.25 -4.51 2.12
CA SER A 29 -10.70 -5.13 3.37
C SER A 29 -11.09 -6.61 3.14
N LYS A 30 -11.84 -6.92 2.08
CA LYS A 30 -12.20 -8.31 1.73
C LYS A 30 -11.00 -9.17 1.33
N VAL A 31 -10.03 -8.60 0.61
CA VAL A 31 -8.82 -9.31 0.18
C VAL A 31 -7.87 -9.55 1.36
N GLU A 32 -7.62 -8.53 2.17
CA GLU A 32 -6.83 -8.61 3.40
C GLU A 32 -7.45 -9.62 4.36
N ASP A 33 -8.78 -9.60 4.57
CA ASP A 33 -9.44 -10.57 5.42
C ASP A 33 -9.15 -12.00 4.94
N LYS A 34 -9.27 -12.28 3.64
CA LYS A 34 -9.02 -13.63 3.12
C LYS A 34 -7.54 -14.01 3.16
N LEU A 35 -6.65 -13.09 2.80
CA LEU A 35 -5.22 -13.35 2.64
C LEU A 35 -4.53 -13.40 4.01
N HIS A 36 -4.73 -12.39 4.85
CA HIS A 36 -4.22 -12.38 6.21
C HIS A 36 -4.84 -13.49 7.04
N THR A 37 -6.16 -13.75 6.98
CA THR A 37 -6.73 -14.89 7.73
C THR A 37 -6.10 -16.22 7.31
N PHE A 38 -5.84 -16.42 6.01
CA PHE A 38 -5.13 -17.61 5.55
C PHE A 38 -3.73 -17.70 6.17
N PHE A 39 -2.90 -16.67 6.03
CA PHE A 39 -1.51 -16.69 6.50
C PHE A 39 -1.39 -16.73 8.02
N LEU A 40 -2.16 -15.90 8.74
CA LEU A 40 -2.17 -15.85 10.20
C LEU A 40 -2.61 -17.18 10.80
N LYS A 41 -3.68 -17.79 10.26
CA LYS A 41 -4.13 -19.11 10.70
C LYS A 41 -3.11 -20.19 10.37
N ARG A 42 -2.52 -20.15 9.17
CA ARG A 42 -1.54 -21.13 8.69
C ARG A 42 -0.27 -21.13 9.56
N TRP A 43 0.17 -19.97 10.02
CA TRP A 43 1.38 -19.80 10.83
C TRP A 43 1.12 -19.65 12.33
N GLY A 44 -0.15 -19.71 12.78
CA GLY A 44 -0.52 -19.57 14.18
C GLY A 44 -0.21 -18.19 14.77
N ILE A 45 -0.23 -17.14 13.95
CA ILE A 45 0.11 -15.77 14.35
C ILE A 45 -1.14 -15.07 14.87
N ARG A 46 -1.02 -14.43 16.04
CA ARG A 46 -2.04 -13.57 16.65
C ARG A 46 -1.62 -12.12 16.47
N LEU A 47 -2.41 -11.34 15.72
CA LEU A 47 -2.07 -9.95 15.37
C LEU A 47 -1.98 -9.04 16.60
N GLU A 48 -2.85 -9.26 17.59
CA GLU A 48 -2.89 -8.52 18.84
C GLU A 48 -1.64 -8.69 19.71
N GLU A 49 -0.81 -9.69 19.42
CA GLU A 49 0.46 -9.94 20.09
C GLU A 49 1.66 -9.40 19.31
N GLN A 50 1.43 -8.79 18.13
CA GLN A 50 2.50 -8.27 17.28
C GLN A 50 2.67 -6.76 17.47
N GLU A 51 3.93 -6.32 17.53
CA GLU A 51 4.30 -4.91 17.45
C GLU A 51 4.70 -4.55 16.02
N MET A 52 4.38 -3.35 15.57
CA MET A 52 4.90 -2.84 14.29
C MET A 52 6.42 -2.70 14.35
N SER A 53 7.12 -3.03 13.27
CA SER A 53 8.54 -2.67 13.13
C SER A 53 8.71 -1.14 13.09
N PRO A 54 9.89 -0.61 13.47
CA PRO A 54 10.21 0.80 13.31
C PRO A 54 9.91 1.36 11.92
N VAL A 55 10.32 0.65 10.86
CA VAL A 55 10.01 1.04 9.48
C VAL A 55 8.51 1.06 9.20
N ASN A 56 7.75 0.03 9.60
CA ASN A 56 6.32 -0.02 9.35
C ASN A 56 5.58 1.14 10.06
N LYS A 57 6.00 1.47 11.28
CA LYS A 57 5.46 2.62 12.02
C LYS A 57 5.79 3.95 11.33
N ALA A 58 7.02 4.14 10.89
CA ALA A 58 7.44 5.34 10.16
C ALA A 58 6.66 5.49 8.85
N TYR A 59 6.55 4.41 8.06
CA TYR A 59 5.88 4.44 6.77
C TYR A 59 4.39 4.75 6.91
N THR A 60 3.68 4.05 7.80
CA THR A 60 2.25 4.29 8.01
C THR A 60 1.96 5.68 8.56
N THR A 61 2.83 6.22 9.43
CA THR A 61 2.73 7.60 9.92
C THR A 61 2.90 8.61 8.79
N PHE A 62 3.88 8.39 7.90
CA PHE A 62 4.09 9.22 6.72
C PHE A 62 2.84 9.23 5.81
N LEU A 63 2.28 8.05 5.49
CA LEU A 63 1.06 7.95 4.68
C LEU A 63 -0.11 8.71 5.30
N LEU A 64 -0.34 8.53 6.61
CA LEU A 64 -1.43 9.22 7.32
C LEU A 64 -1.21 10.73 7.39
N SER A 65 0.03 11.16 7.64
CA SER A 65 0.39 12.58 7.72
C SER A 65 0.08 13.29 6.41
N VAL A 66 0.58 12.77 5.28
CA VAL A 66 0.33 13.39 3.97
C VAL A 66 -1.13 13.27 3.56
N ALA A 67 -1.78 12.12 3.80
CA ALA A 67 -3.20 11.96 3.52
C ALA A 67 -4.08 12.93 4.32
N TYR A 68 -3.69 13.28 5.54
CA TYR A 68 -4.41 14.24 6.38
C TYR A 68 -4.12 15.69 5.99
N SER A 69 -2.85 16.11 5.97
CA SER A 69 -2.47 17.53 5.84
C SER A 69 -2.15 17.99 4.42
N GLY A 70 -1.79 17.07 3.52
CA GLY A 70 -1.42 17.38 2.15
C GLY A 70 -2.60 17.62 1.22
N SER A 71 -2.32 18.14 0.03
CA SER A 71 -3.30 18.21 -1.06
C SER A 71 -3.71 16.82 -1.56
N TYR A 72 -4.80 16.75 -2.31
CA TYR A 72 -5.25 15.50 -2.94
C TYR A 72 -4.16 14.86 -3.84
N PRO A 73 -3.52 15.60 -4.76
CA PRO A 73 -2.37 15.11 -5.53
C PRO A 73 -1.21 14.54 -4.69
N GLU A 74 -0.82 15.26 -3.64
CA GLU A 74 0.24 14.82 -2.75
C GLU A 74 -0.13 13.49 -2.08
N ALA A 75 -1.37 13.37 -1.58
CA ALA A 75 -1.81 12.15 -0.92
C ALA A 75 -1.86 10.94 -1.87
N LEU A 76 -2.34 11.12 -3.11
CA LEU A 76 -2.34 10.07 -4.14
C LEU A 76 -0.93 9.55 -4.44
N SER A 77 0.04 10.47 -4.54
CA SER A 77 1.43 10.13 -4.82
C SER A 77 2.06 9.20 -3.76
N THR A 78 1.57 9.26 -2.51
CA THR A 78 2.08 8.41 -1.42
C THR A 78 1.54 6.98 -1.45
N ILE A 79 0.32 6.77 -1.94
CA ILE A 79 -0.31 5.44 -1.97
C ILE A 79 0.01 4.69 -3.25
N LEU A 80 0.28 5.39 -4.37
CA LEU A 80 0.53 4.76 -5.66
C LEU A 80 1.68 3.73 -5.64
N PRO A 81 2.84 3.99 -4.99
CA PRO A 81 3.92 2.99 -4.90
C PRO A 81 3.47 1.67 -4.27
N CYS A 82 2.61 1.69 -3.26
CA CYS A 82 2.10 0.48 -2.61
C CYS A 82 1.32 -0.40 -3.60
N TYR A 83 0.50 0.20 -4.46
CA TYR A 83 -0.18 -0.52 -5.53
C TYR A 83 0.80 -1.00 -6.59
N TRP A 84 1.62 -0.09 -7.10
CA TRP A 84 2.41 -0.33 -8.30
C TRP A 84 3.57 -1.31 -8.06
N VAL A 85 4.32 -1.15 -6.96
CA VAL A 85 5.45 -2.05 -6.62
C VAL A 85 4.95 -3.48 -6.45
N TYR A 86 3.84 -3.68 -5.73
CA TYR A 86 3.25 -5.00 -5.55
C TYR A 86 2.77 -5.60 -6.87
N MET A 87 2.11 -4.82 -7.74
CA MET A 87 1.70 -5.31 -9.06
C MET A 87 2.92 -5.73 -9.90
N HIS A 88 3.98 -4.91 -9.91
CA HIS A 88 5.17 -5.17 -10.70
C HIS A 88 5.88 -6.45 -10.24
N ILE A 89 6.15 -6.57 -8.94
CA ILE A 89 6.80 -7.75 -8.35
C ILE A 89 5.90 -8.98 -8.47
N GLY A 90 4.60 -8.84 -8.19
CA GLY A 90 3.62 -9.91 -8.31
C GLY A 90 3.59 -10.50 -9.72
N LYS A 91 3.52 -9.65 -10.75
CA LYS A 91 3.58 -10.11 -12.16
C LYS A 91 4.89 -10.79 -12.52
N LEU A 92 6.02 -10.24 -12.07
CA LEU A 92 7.34 -10.81 -12.34
C LEU A 92 7.46 -12.22 -11.75
N LEU A 93 7.08 -12.37 -10.48
CA LEU A 93 7.19 -13.62 -9.74
C LEU A 93 6.11 -14.64 -10.11
N TYR A 94 4.90 -14.20 -10.47
CA TYR A 94 3.83 -15.07 -10.94
C TYR A 94 4.25 -15.87 -12.17
N LYS A 95 4.97 -15.24 -13.12
CA LYS A 95 5.53 -15.92 -14.29
C LYS A 95 6.58 -16.98 -13.94
N LYS A 96 7.34 -16.76 -12.86
CA LYS A 96 8.36 -17.69 -12.38
C LYS A 96 7.73 -18.89 -11.66
N GLY A 97 6.63 -18.66 -10.95
CA GLY A 97 6.00 -19.64 -10.09
C GLY A 97 6.84 -19.98 -8.85
N SER A 98 6.23 -20.72 -7.93
CA SER A 98 6.84 -21.25 -6.71
C SER A 98 6.31 -22.66 -6.44
N PRO A 99 7.11 -23.59 -5.89
CA PRO A 99 6.57 -24.84 -5.36
C PRO A 99 5.85 -24.65 -4.02
N VAL A 100 6.06 -23.51 -3.35
CA VAL A 100 5.44 -23.17 -2.06
C VAL A 100 4.07 -22.51 -2.33
N GLU A 101 2.99 -23.16 -1.88
CA GLU A 101 1.60 -22.71 -2.10
C GLU A 101 1.39 -21.27 -1.61
N GLU A 102 1.92 -20.96 -0.44
CA GLU A 102 1.90 -19.65 0.19
C GLU A 102 2.41 -18.55 -0.75
N TYR A 103 3.57 -18.75 -1.35
CA TYR A 103 4.19 -17.77 -2.25
C TYR A 103 3.46 -17.70 -3.59
N ASN A 104 2.97 -18.83 -4.12
CA ASN A 104 2.12 -18.82 -5.31
C ASN A 104 0.83 -18.03 -5.09
N ARG A 105 0.17 -18.22 -3.95
CA ARG A 105 -1.06 -17.50 -3.61
C ARG A 105 -0.81 -16.00 -3.52
N TRP A 106 0.29 -15.62 -2.87
CA TRP A 106 0.70 -14.21 -2.77
C TRP A 106 0.96 -13.60 -4.16
N THR A 107 1.79 -14.24 -5.00
CA THR A 107 2.12 -13.71 -6.33
C THR A 107 0.92 -13.72 -7.29
N SER A 108 0.03 -14.71 -7.18
CA SER A 108 -1.22 -14.76 -7.97
C SER A 108 -2.17 -13.62 -7.64
N THR A 109 -2.20 -13.19 -6.37
CA THR A 109 -3.06 -12.08 -5.93
C THR A 109 -2.59 -10.76 -6.55
N TYR A 110 -1.31 -10.42 -6.37
CA TYR A 110 -0.78 -9.14 -6.85
C TYR A 110 -0.43 -9.14 -8.35
N GLY A 111 -0.16 -10.30 -8.94
CA GLY A 111 0.05 -10.48 -10.37
C GLY A 111 -1.24 -10.63 -11.20
N GLY A 112 -2.40 -10.72 -10.54
CA GLY A 112 -3.70 -10.96 -11.17
C GLY A 112 -4.28 -9.75 -11.91
N LYS A 113 -5.16 -10.02 -12.88
CA LYS A 113 -5.79 -8.98 -13.72
C LYS A 113 -6.66 -7.98 -12.95
N GLU A 114 -7.36 -8.44 -11.91
CA GLU A 114 -8.21 -7.57 -11.09
C GLU A 114 -7.38 -6.54 -10.31
N TYR A 115 -6.25 -6.96 -9.74
CA TYR A 115 -5.33 -6.04 -9.07
C TYR A 115 -4.73 -5.04 -10.05
N GLU A 116 -4.29 -5.53 -11.22
CA GLU A 116 -3.76 -4.68 -12.30
C GLU A 116 -4.75 -3.60 -12.75
N LYS A 117 -6.05 -3.92 -12.85
CA LYS A 117 -7.08 -2.95 -13.23
C LYS A 117 -7.13 -1.78 -12.23
N GLY A 118 -7.11 -2.06 -10.94
CA GLY A 118 -7.09 -1.04 -9.89
C GLY A 118 -5.83 -0.18 -9.92
N VAL A 119 -4.66 -0.82 -10.13
CA VAL A 119 -3.39 -0.10 -10.22
C VAL A 119 -3.36 0.84 -11.43
N LYS A 120 -3.82 0.37 -12.60
CA LYS A 120 -3.88 1.21 -13.82
C LYS A 120 -4.82 2.39 -13.68
N TRP A 121 -5.96 2.20 -13.01
CA TRP A 121 -6.88 3.30 -12.71
C TRP A 121 -6.19 4.36 -11.85
N LEU A 122 -5.49 3.96 -10.78
CA LEU A 122 -4.78 4.89 -9.91
C LEU A 122 -3.61 5.59 -10.63
N ILE A 123 -2.87 4.87 -11.49
CA ILE A 123 -1.83 5.47 -12.35
C ILE A 123 -2.45 6.55 -13.24
N GLY A 124 -3.54 6.23 -13.94
CA GLY A 124 -4.21 7.19 -14.81
C GLY A 124 -4.74 8.40 -14.04
N LEU A 125 -5.18 8.23 -12.79
CA LEU A 125 -5.62 9.33 -11.95
C LEU A 125 -4.44 10.25 -11.58
N VAL A 126 -3.28 9.68 -11.27
CA VAL A 126 -2.05 10.44 -10.99
C VAL A 126 -1.50 11.14 -12.24
N ASP A 127 -1.50 10.47 -13.38
CA ASP A 127 -1.03 11.02 -14.66
C ASP A 127 -1.87 12.23 -15.13
N ASN A 128 -3.14 12.30 -14.74
CA ASN A 128 -4.06 13.40 -15.06
C ASN A 128 -4.06 14.53 -14.01
N ILE A 129 -3.13 14.52 -13.04
CA ILE A 129 -3.01 15.60 -12.07
C ILE A 129 -2.46 16.85 -12.77
N GLU A 130 -3.29 17.89 -12.83
CA GLU A 130 -2.81 19.25 -13.02
C GLU A 130 -2.24 19.79 -11.70
N ALA A 131 -0.97 20.17 -11.71
CA ALA A 131 -0.23 20.66 -10.55
C ALA A 131 0.64 21.86 -10.93
N SER A 132 0.79 22.81 -10.01
CA SER A 132 1.85 23.82 -10.12
C SER A 132 3.23 23.16 -10.00
N ARG A 133 4.29 23.84 -10.46
CA ARG A 133 5.67 23.33 -10.35
C ARG A 133 6.08 22.99 -8.90
N LEU A 134 5.57 23.74 -7.92
CA LEU A 134 5.82 23.47 -6.50
C LEU A 134 5.11 22.20 -6.03
N GLU A 135 3.86 22.00 -6.45
CA GLU A 135 3.11 20.76 -6.15
C GLU A 135 3.73 19.55 -6.83
N GLU A 136 4.17 19.68 -8.09
CA GLU A 136 4.83 18.61 -8.83
C GLU A 136 6.11 18.12 -8.12
N THR A 137 6.86 19.06 -7.54
CA THR A 137 8.04 18.74 -6.72
C THR A 137 7.66 17.88 -5.51
N LYS A 138 6.64 18.30 -4.74
CA LYS A 138 6.16 17.58 -3.57
C LYS A 138 5.58 16.20 -3.91
N ILE A 139 4.80 16.12 -4.98
CA ILE A 139 4.24 14.87 -5.53
C ILE A 139 5.38 13.90 -5.83
N THR A 140 6.43 14.37 -6.52
CA THR A 140 7.59 13.55 -6.88
C THR A 140 8.37 13.09 -5.66
N GLU A 141 8.60 13.97 -4.69
CA GLU A 141 9.28 13.66 -3.44
C GLU A 141 8.52 12.61 -2.62
N ASN A 142 7.21 12.79 -2.46
CA ASN A 142 6.33 11.87 -1.76
C ASN A 142 6.29 10.49 -2.42
N PHE A 143 6.17 10.43 -3.76
CA PHE A 143 6.22 9.18 -4.51
C PHE A 143 7.55 8.44 -4.33
N ARG A 144 8.67 9.16 -4.43
CA ARG A 144 10.02 8.58 -4.23
C ARG A 144 10.18 8.05 -2.82
N LEU A 145 9.77 8.83 -1.81
CA LEU A 145 9.87 8.44 -0.42
C LEU A 145 9.00 7.22 -0.11
N ALA A 146 7.76 7.17 -0.59
CA ALA A 146 6.91 6.00 -0.48
C ALA A 146 7.55 4.75 -1.14
N THR A 147 8.19 4.91 -2.31
CA THR A 147 8.92 3.82 -2.98
C THR A 147 10.13 3.34 -2.17
N ILE A 148 10.86 4.25 -1.52
CA ILE A 148 11.95 3.89 -0.60
C ILE A 148 11.39 3.12 0.60
N TYR A 149 10.28 3.57 1.17
CA TYR A 149 9.63 2.87 2.27
C TYR A 149 9.15 1.47 1.88
N GLU A 150 8.68 1.26 0.66
CA GLU A 150 8.36 -0.09 0.16
C GLU A 150 9.59 -1.01 0.19
N TYR A 151 10.75 -0.54 -0.30
CA TYR A 151 12.00 -1.30 -0.18
C TYR A 151 12.36 -1.57 1.29
N LEU A 152 12.33 -0.54 2.14
CA LEU A 152 12.65 -0.68 3.56
C LEU A 152 11.68 -1.62 4.27
N PHE A 153 10.41 -1.68 3.86
CA PHE A 153 9.43 -2.61 4.42
C PHE A 153 9.85 -4.06 4.17
N TRP A 154 10.19 -4.41 2.92
CA TRP A 154 10.72 -5.74 2.57
C TRP A 154 12.01 -6.08 3.32
N ASP A 155 12.94 -5.14 3.37
CA ASP A 155 14.22 -5.30 4.06
C ASP A 155 14.04 -5.44 5.58
N SER A 156 13.11 -4.70 6.18
CA SER A 156 12.77 -4.81 7.62
C SER A 156 12.23 -6.20 7.97
N ALA A 157 11.40 -6.78 7.11
CA ALA A 157 10.89 -8.14 7.29
C ALA A 157 12.00 -9.18 7.16
N PHE A 158 12.89 -9.03 6.17
CA PHE A 158 14.03 -9.91 5.96
C PHE A 158 15.02 -9.88 7.14
N ARG A 159 15.34 -8.69 7.65
CA ARG A 159 16.20 -8.47 8.83
C ARG A 159 15.50 -8.74 10.15
N ARG A 160 14.17 -8.98 10.14
CA ARG A 160 13.32 -9.13 11.34
C ARG A 160 13.49 -7.94 12.29
N GLU A 161 13.46 -6.74 11.73
CA GLU A 161 13.67 -5.49 12.45
C GLU A 161 12.67 -5.34 13.60
N THR A 162 13.18 -4.97 14.77
CA THR A 162 12.38 -4.70 15.97
C THR A 162 12.89 -3.42 16.62
N PHE A 163 12.06 -2.83 17.50
CA PHE A 163 12.54 -1.77 18.36
C PHE A 163 13.58 -2.30 19.36
N PRO A 164 14.60 -1.49 19.73
CA PRO A 164 15.58 -1.89 20.75
C PRO A 164 14.97 -2.03 22.14
N PHE A 165 13.78 -1.45 22.37
CA PHE A 165 13.01 -1.55 23.61
C PHE A 165 11.56 -1.89 23.26
N ARG A 166 10.87 -2.69 24.09
CA ARG A 166 9.45 -2.99 23.87
C ARG A 166 8.63 -1.71 23.92
N VAL A 167 7.82 -1.49 22.90
CA VAL A 167 6.94 -0.33 22.80
C VAL A 167 5.54 -0.79 23.18
N LYS A 168 5.27 -0.96 24.48
CA LYS A 168 3.88 -1.12 24.95
C LYS A 168 3.16 0.21 24.75
N ILE A 169 2.25 0.28 23.78
CA ILE A 169 1.27 1.36 23.61
C ILE A 169 -0.10 0.77 23.92
#